data_AF-A0A804JTY2-F1
#
_entry.id   AF-A0A804JTY2-F1
#
_cell.length_a   1.000
_cell.length_b   1.000
_cell.length_c   1.000
_cell.angle_alpha   90.00
_cell.angle_beta   90.00
_cell.angle_gamma   90.00
#
_symmetry.space_group_name_H-M   'P 1'
#
loop_
_entity.id
_entity.type
_entity.pdbx_description
1 polymer ?
#
loop_
_entity_poly.entity_id
_entity_poly.type
_entity_poly.pdbx_seq_one_letter_code
_entity_poly.pdbx_strand_id
1 'polypeptide(L)'
;MPAFLGVIGGVLATAVHTLEHGGQVGMVFELFRNCAGYYRRLQEEIESNLGETDVQKRENGELFEMKAALQLGRSLSDLKGLATYASPSCEDEDMKEFAGKLF
;
A
#
# COMPACT_ATOMS: atom_id res chain seq x y z
N MET A 1 -5.94 -12.71 -3.26
CA MET A 1 -5.51 -11.43 -3.88
C MET A 1 -6.60 -10.69 -4.69
N PRO A 2 -7.88 -10.52 -4.26
CA PRO A 2 -8.80 -9.56 -4.87
C PRO A 2 -8.85 -8.20 -4.14
N ALA A 3 -8.66 -8.21 -2.82
CA ALA A 3 -8.91 -7.03 -1.98
C ALA A 3 -7.86 -5.91 -2.14
N PHE A 4 -6.59 -6.24 -2.46
CA PHE A 4 -5.57 -5.24 -2.81
C PHE A 4 -5.94 -4.42 -4.06
N LEU A 5 -6.65 -5.04 -5.01
CA LEU A 5 -7.14 -4.37 -6.21
C LEU A 5 -8.37 -3.49 -5.90
N GLY A 6 -9.19 -3.88 -4.92
CA GLY A 6 -10.34 -3.11 -4.45
C GLY A 6 -9.95 -1.80 -3.74
N VAL A 7 -8.88 -1.81 -2.94
CA VAL A 7 -8.35 -0.63 -2.23
C VAL A 7 -7.87 0.45 -3.20
N ILE A 8 -7.25 0.05 -4.32
CA ILE A 8 -6.86 0.97 -5.40
C ILE A 8 -8.10 1.58 -6.09
N GLY A 9 -9.21 0.83 -6.17
CA GLY A 9 -10.48 1.30 -6.71
C GLY A 9 -11.25 2.27 -5.80
N GLY A 10 -11.05 2.22 -4.48
CA GLY A 10 -11.71 3.12 -3.52
C GLY A 10 -11.22 4.58 -3.61
N VAL A 11 -9.90 4.77 -3.72
CA VAL A 11 -9.27 6.09 -3.99
C VAL A 11 -9.84 6.73 -5.26
N LEU A 12 -10.10 5.89 -6.27
CA LEU A 12 -10.53 6.28 -7.60
C LEU A 12 -11.91 6.94 -7.60
N ALA A 13 -12.81 6.52 -6.70
CA ALA A 13 -14.17 7.05 -6.60
C ALA A 13 -14.22 8.43 -5.91
N THR A 14 -13.32 8.73 -4.98
CA THR A 14 -13.33 10.00 -4.25
C THR A 14 -12.67 11.13 -5.05
N ALA A 15 -11.65 10.83 -5.87
CA ALA A 15 -10.99 11.82 -6.72
C ALA A 15 -11.86 12.31 -7.91
N VAL A 16 -12.84 11.51 -8.35
CA VAL A 16 -13.74 11.88 -9.45
C VAL A 16 -14.84 12.88 -9.04
N HIS A 17 -15.09 13.07 -7.74
CA HIS A 17 -16.13 13.99 -7.25
C HIS A 17 -15.79 15.49 -7.47
N THR A 18 -14.59 15.83 -7.96
CA THR A 18 -14.12 17.23 -8.12
C THR A 18 -13.83 17.63 -9.58
N LEU A 19 -14.14 16.77 -10.56
CA LEU A 19 -13.66 16.94 -11.94
C LEU A 19 -14.64 17.76 -12.79
N GLU A 20 -14.62 19.09 -12.64
CA GLU A 20 -15.38 19.99 -13.50
C GLU A 20 -14.63 20.33 -14.82
N HIS A 21 -13.32 20.03 -14.96
CA HIS A 21 -12.51 20.34 -16.16
C HIS A 21 -11.53 19.22 -16.58
N GLY A 22 -11.44 18.95 -17.90
CA GLY A 22 -10.62 17.87 -18.49
C GLY A 22 -9.10 17.92 -18.23
N GLY A 23 -8.53 19.10 -17.96
CA GLY A 23 -7.12 19.26 -17.58
C GLY A 23 -6.79 18.75 -16.16
N GLN A 24 -7.77 18.73 -15.26
CA GLN A 24 -7.61 18.18 -13.90
C GLN A 24 -7.62 16.64 -13.92
N VAL A 25 -8.35 16.03 -14.86
CA VAL A 25 -8.39 14.57 -15.03
C VAL A 25 -7.01 14.01 -15.41
N GLY A 26 -6.26 14.73 -16.25
CA GLY A 26 -4.89 14.35 -16.64
C GLY A 26 -3.92 14.33 -15.45
N MET A 27 -3.96 15.35 -14.58
CA MET A 27 -3.12 15.41 -13.38
C MET A 27 -3.46 14.30 -12.39
N VAL A 28 -4.74 13.96 -12.24
CA VAL A 28 -5.19 12.85 -11.40
C VAL A 28 -4.70 11.51 -11.96
N PHE A 29 -4.75 11.32 -13.29
CA PHE A 29 -4.21 10.12 -13.92
C PHE A 29 -2.69 9.97 -13.72
N GLU A 30 -1.94 11.07 -13.82
CA GLU A 30 -0.50 11.06 -13.55
C GLU A 30 -0.19 10.74 -12.08
N LEU A 31 -0.97 11.30 -11.15
CA LEU A 31 -0.89 10.97 -9.73
C LEU A 31 -1.14 9.47 -9.50
N PHE A 32 -2.20 8.91 -10.10
CA PHE A 32 -2.49 7.48 -10.01
C PHE A 32 -1.35 6.62 -10.54
N ARG A 33 -0.84 6.93 -11.73
CA ARG A 33 0.26 6.19 -12.33
C ARG A 33 1.53 6.27 -11.46
N ASN A 34 1.79 7.44 -10.87
CA ASN A 34 2.89 7.65 -9.94
C ASN A 34 2.72 6.81 -8.66
N CYS A 35 1.54 6.84 -8.03
CA CYS A 35 1.22 6.03 -6.86
C CYS A 35 1.35 4.54 -7.16
N ALA A 36 0.80 4.05 -8.27
CA ALA A 36 0.91 2.65 -8.66
C ALA A 36 2.37 2.22 -8.87
N GLY A 37 3.18 3.07 -9.52
CA GLY A 37 4.61 2.82 -9.69
C GLY A 37 5.37 2.78 -8.36
N TYR A 38 4.99 3.65 -7.42
CA TYR A 38 5.58 3.69 -6.09
C TYR A 38 5.30 2.41 -5.30
N TYR A 39 4.03 2.00 -5.19
CA TYR A 39 3.66 0.78 -4.46
C TYR A 39 4.24 -0.48 -5.10
N ARG A 40 4.31 -0.53 -6.44
CA ARG A 40 4.98 -1.63 -7.14
C ARG A 40 6.45 -1.75 -6.76
N ARG A 41 7.18 -0.63 -6.75
CA ARG A 41 8.60 -0.62 -6.34
C ARG A 41 8.78 -1.08 -4.90
N LEU A 42 7.90 -0.63 -3.99
CA LEU A 42 7.91 -1.06 -2.60
C LEU A 42 7.65 -2.57 -2.47
N GLN A 43 6.72 -3.13 -3.24
CA GLN A 43 6.48 -4.57 -3.28
C GLN A 43 7.71 -5.34 -3.80
N GLU A 44 8.32 -4.91 -4.90
CA GLU A 44 9.52 -5.51 -5.48
C GLU A 44 10.69 -5.50 -4.46
N GLU A 45 10.81 -4.44 -3.67
CA GLU A 45 11.78 -4.34 -2.58
C GLU A 45 11.51 -5.35 -1.45
N ILE A 46 10.25 -5.53 -1.05
CA ILE A 46 9.85 -6.51 -0.05
C ILE A 46 10.15 -7.93 -0.54
N GLU A 47 9.76 -8.25 -1.76
CA GLU A 47 9.99 -9.56 -2.38
C GLU A 47 11.49 -9.86 -2.52
N SER A 48 12.30 -8.87 -2.91
CA SER A 48 13.75 -9.01 -3.01
C SER A 48 14.39 -9.29 -1.65
N ASN A 49 13.96 -8.61 -0.60
CA ASN A 49 14.48 -8.82 0.76
C ASN A 49 14.09 -10.20 1.31
N LEU A 50 12.85 -10.64 1.09
CA LEU A 50 12.38 -11.97 1.49
C LEU A 50 13.05 -13.10 0.70
N GLY A 51 13.34 -12.86 -0.58
CA GLY A 51 13.98 -13.80 -1.48
C GLY A 51 15.51 -13.92 -1.32
N GLU A 52 16.15 -12.97 -0.62
CA GLU A 52 17.60 -13.04 -0.38
C GLU A 52 17.93 -14.26 0.49
N THR A 53 18.83 -15.11 0.01
CA THR A 53 19.23 -16.35 0.70
C THR A 53 20.54 -16.19 1.46
N ASP A 54 21.35 -15.20 1.10
CA ASP A 54 22.58 -14.83 1.77
C ASP A 54 22.27 -14.02 3.03
N VAL A 55 22.43 -14.65 4.20
CA VAL A 55 22.17 -14.04 5.50
C VAL A 55 23.00 -12.76 5.72
N GLN A 56 24.18 -12.64 5.12
CA GLN A 56 25.02 -11.45 5.26
C GLN A 56 24.52 -10.25 4.45
N LYS A 57 23.70 -10.51 3.42
CA LYS A 57 23.09 -9.48 2.56
C LYS A 57 21.66 -9.11 2.95
N ARG A 58 21.01 -9.94 3.78
CA ARG A 58 19.67 -9.67 4.30
C ARG A 58 19.67 -8.39 5.11
N GLU A 59 18.70 -7.53 4.83
CA GLU A 59 18.42 -6.36 5.65
C GLU A 59 17.97 -6.80 7.05
N ASN A 60 18.34 -6.03 8.07
CA ASN A 60 17.86 -6.27 9.43
C ASN A 60 16.32 -6.11 9.45
N GLY A 61 15.61 -7.07 10.02
CA GLY A 61 14.14 -7.07 10.03
C GLY A 61 13.49 -5.85 10.69
N GLU A 62 14.06 -5.34 11.78
CA GLU A 62 13.55 -4.13 12.46
C GLU A 62 13.80 -2.87 11.61
N LEU A 63 14.98 -2.80 10.96
CA LEU A 63 15.32 -1.69 10.08
C LEU A 63 14.45 -1.69 8.82
N PHE A 64 14.20 -2.88 8.28
CA PHE A 64 13.32 -3.09 7.14
C PHE A 64 11.86 -2.72 7.47
N GLU A 65 11.34 -3.12 8.64
CA GLU A 65 10.00 -2.74 9.10
C GLU A 65 9.86 -1.22 9.24
N MET A 66 10.87 -0.56 9.84
CA MET A 66 10.90 0.90 9.97
C MET A 66 10.94 1.61 8.61
N LYS A 67 11.75 1.10 7.69
CA LYS A 67 11.86 1.62 6.32
C LYS A 67 10.52 1.50 5.57
N ALA A 68 9.87 0.34 5.64
CA ALA A 68 8.55 0.13 5.03
C ALA A 68 7.50 1.07 5.62
N ALA A 69 7.49 1.28 6.95
CA ALA A 69 6.59 2.22 7.60
C ALA A 69 6.80 3.66 7.10
N LEU A 70 8.05 4.12 7.01
CA LEU A 70 8.41 5.44 6.49
C LEU A 70 8.01 5.60 5.02
N GLN A 71 8.27 4.59 4.18
CA GLN A 71 7.87 4.58 2.78
C GLN A 71 6.33 4.63 2.62
N LEU A 72 5.58 4.01 3.52
CA LEU A 72 4.13 4.06 3.51
C LEU A 72 3.55 5.34 4.13
N GLY A 73 4.39 6.19 4.74
CA GLY A 73 3.94 7.36 5.49
C GLY A 73 3.11 6.98 6.73
N ARG A 74 3.45 5.86 7.37
CA ARG A 74 2.71 5.29 8.51
C ARG A 74 3.59 5.16 9.75
N SER A 75 2.96 5.08 10.92
CA SER A 75 3.67 4.68 12.12
C SER A 75 3.94 3.17 12.12
N LEU A 76 4.96 2.72 12.87
CA LEU A 76 5.22 1.29 13.08
C LEU A 76 4.00 0.56 13.68
N SER A 77 3.25 1.23 14.58
CA SER A 77 2.05 0.67 15.19
C SER A 77 0.94 0.42 14.17
N ASP A 78 0.75 1.35 13.23
CA ASP A 78 -0.24 1.19 12.14
C ASP A 78 0.15 0.05 11.20
N LEU A 79 1.46 -0.08 10.89
CA LEU A 79 1.98 -1.15 10.06
C LEU A 79 1.83 -2.53 10.72
N LYS A 80 2.01 -2.62 12.04
CA LYS A 80 1.72 -3.84 12.81
C LYS A 80 0.24 -4.17 12.85
N GLY A 81 -0.61 -3.14 12.95
CA GLY A 81 -2.06 -3.28 12.79
C GLY A 81 -2.42 -3.93 11.45
N LEU A 82 -1.83 -3.43 10.36
CA LEU A 82 -1.93 -3.97 9.00
C LEU A 82 -1.61 -5.48 8.90
N ALA A 83 -0.55 -5.92 9.58
CA ALA A 83 -0.16 -7.33 9.58
C ALA A 83 -1.25 -8.25 10.16
N THR A 84 -2.08 -7.73 11.05
CA THR A 84 -3.21 -8.47 11.65
C THR A 84 -4.25 -8.83 10.59
N TYR A 85 -4.47 -7.92 9.62
CA TYR A 85 -5.40 -8.11 8.50
C TYR A 85 -4.84 -8.97 7.36
N ALA A 86 -3.52 -9.21 7.33
CA ALA A 86 -2.88 -10.09 6.35
C ALA A 86 -3.02 -11.58 6.70
N SER A 87 -3.61 -11.91 7.86
CA SER A 87 -3.85 -13.29 8.29
C SER A 87 -4.94 -13.96 7.45
N PRO A 88 -4.81 -15.26 7.10
CA PRO A 88 -5.83 -15.99 6.32
C PRO A 88 -7.16 -16.17 7.07
N SER A 89 -7.21 -15.86 8.37
CA SER A 89 -8.41 -15.86 9.21
C SER A 89 -9.14 -14.51 9.25
N CYS A 90 -8.61 -13.47 8.60
CA CYS A 90 -9.23 -12.15 8.61
C CYS A 90 -10.46 -12.15 7.69
N GLU A 91 -11.60 -11.64 8.18
CA GLU A 91 -12.81 -11.57 7.39
C GLU A 91 -12.73 -10.39 6.39
N ASP A 92 -13.40 -10.51 5.26
CA ASP A 92 -13.38 -9.49 4.20
C ASP A 92 -13.99 -8.15 4.68
N GLU A 93 -14.84 -8.18 5.72
CA GLU A 93 -15.38 -7.00 6.39
C GLU A 93 -14.32 -6.24 7.20
N ASP A 94 -13.41 -6.94 7.88
CA ASP A 94 -12.30 -6.32 8.62
C ASP A 94 -11.35 -5.56 7.68
N MET A 95 -11.14 -6.13 6.48
CA MET A 95 -10.36 -5.50 5.42
C MET A 95 -11.05 -4.25 4.87
N LYS A 96 -12.38 -4.25 4.74
CA LYS A 96 -13.16 -3.07 4.32
C LYS A 96 -13.14 -1.97 5.37
N GLU A 97 -13.25 -2.30 6.66
CA GLU A 97 -13.13 -1.34 7.75
C GLU A 97 -11.75 -0.68 7.74
N PHE A 98 -10.70 -1.48 7.55
CA PHE A 98 -9.34 -0.98 7.41
C PHE A 98 -9.17 -0.06 6.18
N ALA A 99 -9.70 -0.47 5.02
CA ALA A 99 -9.69 0.36 3.81
C ALA A 99 -10.48 1.67 4.00
N GLY A 100 -11.58 1.63 4.76
CA GLY A 100 -12.37 2.80 5.13
C GLY A 100 -11.67 3.74 6.11
N LYS A 101 -10.69 3.27 6.89
CA LYS A 101 -9.79 4.11 7.71
C LYS A 101 -8.61 4.66 6.91
N LEU A 102 -8.40 4.18 5.69
CA LEU A 102 -7.33 4.66 4.80
C LEU A 102 -7.71 5.96 4.07
N PHE A 103 -9.01 6.32 4.05
CA PHE A 103 -9.63 7.51 3.43
C PHE A 103 -10.51 8.25 4.41
#